data_AF-A0A0R1NVT7-F1
#
_entry.id   AF-A0A0R1NVT7-F1
#
_cell.length_a   1.000
_cell.length_b   1.000
_cell.length_c   1.000
_cell.angle_alpha   90.00
_cell.angle_beta   90.00
_cell.angle_gamma   90.00
#
_symmetry.space_group_name_H-M   'P 1'
#
loop_
_entity.id
_entity.type
_entity.pdbx_description
1 polymer ?
#
loop_
_entity_poly.entity_id
_entity_poly.type
_entity_poly.pdbx_seq_one_letter_code
_entity_poly.pdbx_strand_id
1 'polypeptide(L)'
;MKYHVANGVQLQVVPTEKFKNTKIMINLTFPTDHRNFAKLALLAELLENSAAEYQSEMLVSRKLSEMYGASYGVSVLRYGNQHTLQIKMTYPNDDYLPNTDRNLTAEIFTFLQNMIEKPFLDNDQFNLNSFKIHQTNMINYLESIADNKAFYATLQLQKLYYPNDPNHGSFLMGSVDALKQITSKELYQYYRQVLRTAEITILVGGKVDPENILDQVHQFKTFSDRSITPYELTVVPAAIKQPLTRSQSIEGAQSILSLGYQLPIYFGNSDYFAAMIFNQLFGGSSLSLLFTNVRERDSLAYDIHSNYNSLFGMVTVQAGIDFQNEAKVLTMISDQLNKIIVGDYKDTLLTGIKQSLINQHRSEGDHLAALMDKQYLQQIMQISISDQDWEAQVEAVSRDEIQRVAKRLKLRATFSLNSREATDEDN
;
A
#
# COMPACT_ATOMS: atom_id res chain seq x y z
N MET A 1 15.00 -14.11 13.55
CA MET A 1 16.18 -14.81 13.01
C MET A 1 16.23 -14.59 11.51
N LYS A 2 17.40 -14.30 10.94
CA LYS A 2 17.57 -14.04 9.50
C LYS A 2 18.42 -15.15 8.90
N TYR A 3 17.98 -15.68 7.76
CA TYR A 3 18.62 -16.77 7.05
C TYR A 3 18.88 -16.36 5.61
N HIS A 4 20.07 -16.68 5.13
CA HIS A 4 20.42 -16.56 3.73
C HIS A 4 20.01 -17.87 3.02
N VAL A 5 19.07 -17.78 2.08
CA VAL A 5 18.57 -18.95 1.35
C VAL A 5 19.35 -19.14 0.06
N ALA A 6 19.51 -18.05 -0.69
CA ALA A 6 20.30 -17.95 -1.92
C ALA A 6 20.62 -16.48 -2.20
N ASN A 7 21.48 -16.19 -3.17
CA ASN A 7 21.70 -14.81 -3.60
C ASN A 7 20.38 -14.19 -4.09
N GLY A 8 19.96 -13.09 -3.45
CA GLY A 8 18.67 -12.44 -3.70
C GLY A 8 17.44 -13.17 -3.17
N VAL A 9 17.62 -14.13 -2.26
CA VAL A 9 16.54 -14.78 -1.50
C VAL A 9 16.87 -14.79 -0.01
N GLN A 10 16.05 -14.12 0.78
CA GLN A 10 16.22 -14.00 2.22
C GLN A 10 14.98 -14.51 2.95
N LEU A 11 15.21 -15.24 4.04
CA LEU A 11 14.16 -15.64 4.98
C LEU A 11 14.38 -14.91 6.30
N GLN A 12 13.32 -14.32 6.83
CA GLN A 12 13.26 -13.81 8.19
C GLN A 12 12.14 -14.50 8.96
N VAL A 13 12.51 -15.26 9.99
CA VAL A 13 11.57 -15.83 10.95
C VAL A 13 11.44 -14.86 12.12
N VAL A 14 10.20 -14.58 12.54
CA VAL A 14 9.84 -13.75 13.68
C VAL A 14 9.10 -14.62 14.70
N PRO A 15 9.82 -15.41 15.52
CA PRO A 15 9.21 -16.30 16.50
C PRO A 15 8.47 -15.48 17.55
N THR A 16 7.21 -15.84 17.80
CA THR A 16 6.40 -15.22 18.85
C THR A 16 5.30 -16.16 19.30
N GLU A 17 5.09 -16.26 20.62
CA GLU A 17 4.01 -17.03 21.22
C GLU A 17 2.75 -16.18 21.48
N LYS A 18 2.77 -14.90 21.12
CA LYS A 18 1.66 -13.95 21.37
C LYS A 18 0.38 -14.33 20.61
N PHE A 19 0.52 -15.03 19.49
CA PHE A 19 -0.58 -15.29 18.55
C PHE A 19 -0.82 -16.78 18.36
N LYS A 20 -2.08 -17.15 18.17
CA LYS A 20 -2.52 -18.53 17.88
C LYS A 20 -2.53 -18.87 16.39
N ASN A 21 -2.07 -17.95 15.55
CA ASN A 21 -1.95 -18.12 14.11
C ASN A 21 -0.49 -17.88 13.68
N THR A 22 -0.19 -18.38 12.50
CA THR A 22 1.07 -18.16 11.80
C THR A 22 0.77 -17.36 10.54
N LYS A 23 1.67 -16.44 10.18
CA LYS A 23 1.60 -15.63 8.97
C LYS A 23 2.87 -15.79 8.15
N ILE A 24 2.71 -16.00 6.86
CA ILE A 24 3.78 -16.03 5.86
C ILE A 24 3.55 -14.86 4.89
N MET A 25 4.63 -14.15 4.56
CA MET A 25 4.67 -13.14 3.51
C MET A 25 5.83 -13.45 2.58
N ILE A 26 5.55 -13.65 1.29
CA ILE A 26 6.59 -13.83 0.27
C ILE A 26 6.51 -12.63 -0.66
N ASN A 27 7.54 -11.79 -0.62
CA ASN A 27 7.64 -10.56 -1.40
C ASN A 27 8.58 -10.79 -2.57
N LEU A 28 8.05 -10.75 -3.79
CA LEU A 28 8.84 -10.72 -5.01
C LEU A 28 8.97 -9.26 -5.46
N THR A 29 10.15 -8.69 -5.28
CA THR A 29 10.41 -7.25 -5.43
C THR A 29 11.29 -6.95 -6.63
N PHE A 30 11.00 -5.86 -7.33
CA PHE A 30 11.77 -5.40 -8.47
C PHE A 30 11.61 -3.88 -8.68
N PRO A 31 12.54 -3.23 -9.41
CA PRO A 31 12.42 -1.82 -9.75
C PRO A 31 11.09 -1.50 -10.46
N THR A 32 10.55 -0.33 -10.17
CA THR A 32 9.32 0.16 -10.79
C THR A 32 9.47 0.33 -12.30
N ASP A 33 8.53 -0.24 -13.06
CA ASP A 33 8.36 -0.02 -14.50
C ASP A 33 6.88 -0.03 -14.87
N HIS A 34 6.34 1.15 -15.16
CA HIS A 34 4.92 1.35 -15.51
C HIS A 34 4.43 0.50 -16.68
N ARG A 35 5.33 0.08 -17.58
CA ARG A 35 4.99 -0.79 -18.72
C ARG A 35 4.49 -2.17 -18.29
N ASN A 36 4.78 -2.57 -17.06
CA ASN A 36 4.42 -3.88 -16.51
C ASN A 36 3.30 -3.83 -15.46
N PHE A 37 2.72 -2.66 -15.15
CA PHE A 37 1.71 -2.54 -14.08
C PHE A 37 0.48 -3.42 -14.34
N ALA A 38 -0.09 -3.34 -15.55
CA ALA A 38 -1.22 -4.18 -15.94
C ALA A 38 -0.87 -5.68 -15.94
N LYS A 39 0.34 -6.05 -16.38
CA LYS A 39 0.82 -7.44 -16.36
C LYS A 39 0.96 -7.96 -14.94
N LEU A 40 1.51 -7.15 -14.04
CA LEU A 40 1.72 -7.54 -12.65
C LEU A 40 0.40 -7.71 -11.90
N ALA A 41 -0.55 -6.82 -12.11
CA ALA A 41 -1.87 -6.91 -11.51
C ALA A 41 -2.66 -8.12 -12.04
N LEU A 42 -2.64 -8.37 -13.35
CA LEU A 42 -3.28 -9.56 -13.92
C LEU A 42 -2.57 -10.86 -13.52
N LEU A 43 -1.25 -10.82 -13.34
CA LEU A 43 -0.51 -11.96 -12.81
C LEU A 43 -0.92 -12.28 -11.37
N ALA A 44 -1.05 -11.26 -10.51
CA ALA A 44 -1.51 -11.44 -9.13
C ALA A 44 -2.86 -12.14 -9.08
N GLU A 45 -3.81 -11.65 -9.89
CA GLU A 45 -5.15 -12.20 -10.01
C GLU A 45 -5.15 -13.69 -10.42
N LEU A 46 -4.33 -14.09 -11.38
CA LEU A 46 -4.25 -15.49 -11.81
C LEU A 46 -3.59 -16.40 -10.77
N LEU A 47 -2.53 -15.92 -10.12
CA LEU A 47 -1.81 -16.67 -9.07
C LEU A 47 -2.61 -16.75 -7.77
N GLU A 48 -3.59 -15.87 -7.55
CA GLU A 48 -4.50 -15.94 -6.41
C GLU A 48 -5.56 -17.04 -6.61
N ASN A 49 -6.09 -17.14 -7.83
CA ASN A 49 -7.32 -17.87 -8.08
C ASN A 49 -7.13 -19.27 -8.67
N SER A 50 -5.94 -19.64 -9.15
CA SER A 50 -5.73 -20.98 -9.71
C SER A 50 -4.28 -21.43 -9.74
N ALA A 51 -4.11 -22.76 -9.79
CA ALA A 51 -2.85 -23.46 -10.04
C ALA A 51 -3.12 -24.72 -10.86
N ALA A 52 -2.08 -25.40 -11.33
CA ALA A 52 -2.20 -26.65 -12.08
C ALA A 52 -3.01 -27.73 -11.33
N GLU A 53 -2.84 -27.79 -10.00
CA GLU A 53 -3.57 -28.72 -9.11
C GLU A 53 -4.96 -28.17 -8.71
N TYR A 54 -5.13 -26.85 -8.69
CA TYR A 54 -6.36 -26.17 -8.27
C TYR A 54 -6.88 -25.30 -9.43
N GLN A 55 -7.56 -25.92 -10.39
CA GLN A 55 -7.91 -25.31 -11.68
C GLN A 55 -9.12 -24.34 -11.61
N SER A 56 -9.48 -23.86 -10.43
CA SER A 56 -10.51 -22.84 -10.22
C SER A 56 -10.44 -22.24 -8.82
N GLU A 57 -11.00 -21.04 -8.65
CA GLU A 57 -11.12 -20.34 -7.37
C GLU A 57 -11.86 -21.20 -6.33
N MET A 58 -12.89 -21.93 -6.76
CA MET A 58 -13.61 -22.87 -5.90
C MET A 58 -12.70 -23.98 -5.35
N LEU A 59 -11.79 -24.52 -6.16
CA LEU A 59 -10.85 -25.56 -5.71
C LEU A 59 -9.79 -24.99 -4.77
N VAL A 60 -9.31 -23.76 -5.02
CA VAL A 60 -8.41 -23.05 -4.11
C VAL A 60 -9.11 -22.82 -2.76
N SER A 61 -10.32 -22.25 -2.76
CA SER A 61 -11.13 -22.00 -1.57
C SER A 61 -11.45 -23.27 -0.78
N ARG A 62 -11.75 -24.38 -1.47
CA ARG A 62 -11.95 -25.68 -0.84
C ARG A 62 -10.67 -26.16 -0.15
N LYS A 63 -9.51 -26.08 -0.81
CA LYS A 63 -8.23 -26.49 -0.22
C LYS A 63 -7.88 -25.65 1.01
N LEU A 64 -8.13 -24.34 0.96
CA LEU A 64 -7.97 -23.44 2.11
C LEU A 64 -8.90 -23.81 3.28
N SER A 65 -10.14 -24.18 2.98
CA SER A 65 -11.11 -24.68 3.98
C SER A 65 -10.65 -25.99 4.64
N GLU A 66 -10.11 -26.93 3.84
CA GLU A 66 -9.51 -28.19 4.33
C GLU A 66 -8.26 -27.96 5.20
N MET A 67 -7.58 -26.83 5.02
CA MET A 67 -6.46 -26.34 5.83
C MET A 67 -6.94 -25.46 7.00
N TYR A 68 -8.05 -25.85 7.63
CA TYR A 68 -8.67 -25.19 8.78
C TYR A 68 -9.07 -23.73 8.54
N GLY A 69 -9.53 -23.41 7.33
CA GLY A 69 -9.94 -22.06 6.97
C GLY A 69 -8.74 -21.10 6.88
N ALA A 70 -7.61 -21.58 6.38
CA ALA A 70 -6.47 -20.73 6.09
C ALA A 70 -6.85 -19.64 5.06
N SER A 71 -6.18 -18.48 5.14
CA SER A 71 -6.41 -17.35 4.25
C SER A 71 -5.17 -17.11 3.40
N TYR A 72 -5.34 -17.19 2.09
CA TYR A 72 -4.33 -16.92 1.07
C TYR A 72 -4.75 -15.70 0.27
N GLY A 73 -3.79 -14.91 -0.20
CA GLY A 73 -4.05 -13.85 -1.16
C GLY A 73 -2.78 -13.35 -1.82
N VAL A 74 -2.95 -12.72 -2.98
CA VAL A 74 -1.85 -12.13 -3.75
C VAL A 74 -2.16 -10.66 -3.99
N SER A 75 -1.19 -9.79 -3.75
CA SER A 75 -1.39 -8.35 -3.88
C SER A 75 -0.23 -7.70 -4.58
N VAL A 76 -0.51 -6.63 -5.31
CA VAL A 76 0.53 -5.76 -5.86
C VAL A 76 0.68 -4.54 -4.96
N LEU A 77 1.90 -4.27 -4.52
CA LEU A 77 2.24 -3.13 -3.68
C LEU A 77 3.33 -2.28 -4.32
N ARG A 78 3.45 -1.02 -3.86
CA ARG A 78 4.56 -0.14 -4.21
C ARG A 78 5.14 0.52 -2.98
N TYR A 79 6.45 0.38 -2.84
CA TYR A 79 7.27 1.02 -1.83
C TYR A 79 8.25 1.95 -2.55
N GLY A 80 7.84 3.21 -2.76
CA GLY A 80 8.63 4.16 -3.54
C GLY A 80 8.95 3.64 -4.95
N ASN A 81 10.25 3.51 -5.31
CA ASN A 81 10.69 2.96 -6.61
C ASN A 81 10.67 1.42 -6.69
N GLN A 82 10.09 0.73 -5.72
CA GLN A 82 9.94 -0.73 -5.71
C GLN A 82 8.50 -1.12 -6.01
N HIS A 83 8.29 -2.06 -6.93
CA HIS A 83 7.07 -2.85 -7.02
C HIS A 83 7.24 -4.19 -6.33
N THR A 84 6.14 -4.70 -5.77
CA THR A 84 6.15 -5.96 -5.04
C THR A 84 4.93 -6.78 -5.39
N LEU A 85 5.14 -7.99 -5.89
CA LEU A 85 4.13 -9.05 -5.87
C LEU A 85 4.22 -9.73 -4.52
N GLN A 86 3.23 -9.50 -3.67
CA GLN A 86 3.21 -10.01 -2.31
C GLN A 86 2.21 -11.14 -2.21
N ILE A 87 2.69 -12.30 -1.80
CA ILE A 87 1.86 -13.44 -1.46
C ILE A 87 1.73 -13.49 0.07
N LYS A 88 0.50 -13.55 0.58
CA LYS A 88 0.21 -13.66 2.00
C LYS A 88 -0.48 -14.99 2.28
N MET A 89 -0.12 -15.59 3.41
CA MET A 89 -0.81 -16.74 3.95
C MET A 89 -0.96 -16.58 5.46
N THR A 90 -2.16 -16.81 5.99
CA THR A 90 -2.44 -16.83 7.43
C THR A 90 -3.18 -18.11 7.76
N TYR A 91 -2.73 -18.85 8.76
CA TYR A 91 -3.32 -20.13 9.13
C TYR A 91 -3.21 -20.36 10.65
N PRO A 92 -4.08 -21.21 11.24
CA PRO A 92 -3.96 -21.57 12.65
C PRO A 92 -2.61 -22.24 12.92
N ASN A 93 -2.05 -22.00 14.10
CA ASN A 93 -0.80 -22.64 14.47
C ASN A 93 -1.03 -24.13 14.83
N ASP A 94 -0.09 -24.99 14.42
CA ASP A 94 -0.17 -26.45 14.54
C ASP A 94 -0.47 -26.92 15.97
N ASP A 95 0.06 -26.24 16.99
CA ASP A 95 -0.15 -26.57 18.41
C ASP A 95 -1.62 -26.49 18.87
N TYR A 96 -2.47 -25.78 18.12
CA TYR A 96 -3.89 -25.61 18.45
C TYR A 96 -4.81 -26.50 17.61
N LEU A 97 -4.27 -27.37 16.75
CA LEU A 97 -5.06 -28.25 15.91
C LEU A 97 -5.47 -29.51 16.69
N PRO A 98 -6.68 -30.04 16.44
CA PRO A 98 -7.16 -31.24 17.13
C PRO A 98 -6.43 -32.52 16.70
N ASN A 99 -5.78 -32.51 15.54
CA ASN A 99 -5.03 -33.65 15.03
C ASN A 99 -3.52 -33.36 15.10
N THR A 100 -2.87 -33.87 16.14
CA THR A 100 -1.45 -33.63 16.41
C THR A 100 -0.50 -34.34 15.45
N ASP A 101 -0.98 -35.31 14.67
CA ASP A 101 -0.16 -36.04 13.68
C ASP A 101 -0.08 -35.30 12.34
N ARG A 102 -0.89 -34.25 12.14
CA ARG A 102 -0.95 -33.47 10.92
C ARG A 102 0.01 -32.29 10.99
N ASN A 103 0.95 -32.21 10.04
CA ASN A 103 1.85 -31.07 9.88
C ASN A 103 1.23 -30.05 8.92
N LEU A 104 0.41 -29.14 9.47
CA LEU A 104 -0.29 -28.14 8.66
C LEU A 104 0.70 -27.15 8.05
N THR A 105 1.75 -26.74 8.78
CA THR A 105 2.80 -25.86 8.22
C THR A 105 3.37 -26.43 6.91
N ALA A 106 3.75 -27.70 6.86
CA ALA A 106 4.29 -28.33 5.64
C ALA A 106 3.25 -28.39 4.51
N GLU A 107 1.98 -28.67 4.82
CA GLU A 107 0.88 -28.60 3.84
C GLU A 107 0.71 -27.18 3.27
N ILE A 108 0.82 -26.14 4.12
CA ILE A 108 0.76 -24.74 3.68
C ILE A 108 1.90 -24.43 2.70
N PHE A 109 3.14 -24.83 3.01
CA PHE A 109 4.26 -24.58 2.09
C PHE A 109 4.13 -25.35 0.78
N THR A 110 3.59 -26.58 0.82
CA THR A 110 3.28 -27.35 -0.39
C THR A 110 2.22 -26.63 -1.24
N PHE A 111 1.16 -26.12 -0.61
CA PHE A 111 0.16 -25.30 -1.28
C PHE A 111 0.77 -24.05 -1.90
N LEU A 112 1.59 -23.29 -1.15
CA LEU A 112 2.27 -22.10 -1.66
C LEU A 112 3.21 -22.43 -2.85
N GLN A 113 3.95 -23.54 -2.78
CA GLN A 113 4.78 -23.99 -3.90
C GLN A 113 3.94 -24.27 -5.15
N ASN A 114 2.79 -24.93 -5.01
CA ASN A 114 1.87 -25.17 -6.12
C ASN A 114 1.34 -23.85 -6.70
N MET A 115 0.88 -22.92 -5.86
CA MET A 115 0.34 -21.64 -6.30
C MET A 115 1.39 -20.76 -7.00
N ILE A 116 2.65 -20.81 -6.55
CA ILE A 116 3.73 -19.94 -7.05
C ILE A 116 4.45 -20.56 -8.25
N GLU A 117 4.76 -21.84 -8.22
CA GLU A 117 5.66 -22.48 -9.21
C GLU A 117 4.92 -23.30 -10.27
N LYS A 118 3.65 -23.65 -10.02
CA LYS A 118 2.84 -24.50 -10.90
C LYS A 118 1.53 -23.81 -11.28
N PRO A 119 1.58 -22.70 -12.03
CA PRO A 119 0.38 -21.99 -12.47
C PRO A 119 -0.54 -22.87 -13.33
N PHE A 120 -1.81 -22.48 -13.47
CA PHE A 120 -2.74 -23.16 -14.36
C PHE A 120 -2.48 -22.77 -15.83
N LEU A 121 -1.96 -23.71 -16.62
CA LEU A 121 -1.47 -23.47 -17.98
C LEU A 121 -2.20 -24.31 -19.04
N ASP A 122 -2.27 -23.77 -20.26
CA ASP A 122 -2.52 -24.49 -21.51
C ASP A 122 -1.22 -24.51 -22.34
N ASN A 123 -0.35 -25.50 -22.14
CA ASN A 123 1.01 -25.54 -22.71
C ASN A 123 1.87 -24.34 -22.24
N ASP A 124 2.39 -23.53 -23.18
CA ASP A 124 3.27 -22.38 -22.92
C ASP A 124 2.51 -21.04 -22.71
N GLN A 125 1.34 -21.10 -22.09
CA GLN A 125 0.54 -19.91 -21.74
C GLN A 125 -0.40 -20.24 -20.57
N PHE A 126 -0.88 -19.22 -19.85
CA PHE A 126 -1.95 -19.43 -18.87
C PHE A 126 -3.20 -20.00 -19.53
N ASN A 127 -3.97 -20.77 -18.77
CA ASN A 127 -5.23 -21.31 -19.27
C ASN A 127 -6.10 -20.19 -19.87
N LEU A 128 -6.52 -20.35 -21.13
CA LEU A 128 -7.08 -19.23 -21.90
C LEU A 128 -8.43 -18.77 -21.34
N ASN A 129 -9.22 -19.69 -20.80
CA ASN A 129 -10.52 -19.36 -20.24
C ASN A 129 -10.36 -18.61 -18.92
N SER A 130 -9.52 -19.12 -18.00
CA SER A 130 -9.19 -18.43 -16.75
C SER A 130 -8.60 -17.03 -17.03
N PHE A 131 -7.62 -16.94 -17.92
CA PHE A 131 -7.02 -15.67 -18.33
C PHE A 131 -8.07 -14.63 -18.77
N LYS A 132 -8.99 -15.02 -19.67
CA LYS A 132 -10.02 -14.10 -20.19
C LYS A 132 -11.00 -13.64 -19.11
N ILE A 133 -11.44 -14.54 -18.23
CA ILE A 133 -12.35 -14.20 -17.13
C ILE A 133 -11.72 -13.13 -16.25
N HIS A 134 -10.50 -13.36 -15.78
CA HIS A 134 -9.80 -12.43 -14.89
C HIS A 134 -9.43 -11.12 -15.60
N GLN A 135 -9.04 -11.16 -16.88
CA GLN A 135 -8.81 -9.96 -17.69
C GLN A 135 -10.09 -9.12 -17.80
N THR A 136 -11.24 -9.73 -18.10
CA THR A 136 -12.53 -9.04 -18.17
C THR A 136 -12.95 -8.47 -16.82
N ASN A 137 -12.81 -9.25 -15.74
CA ASN A 137 -13.14 -8.77 -14.39
C ASN A 137 -12.31 -7.54 -13.99
N MET A 138 -11.01 -7.56 -14.29
CA MET A 138 -10.14 -6.42 -14.03
C MET A 138 -10.48 -5.20 -14.90
N ILE A 139 -10.83 -5.40 -16.17
CA ILE A 139 -11.30 -4.30 -17.03
C ILE A 139 -12.56 -3.66 -16.45
N ASN A 140 -13.56 -4.48 -16.07
CA ASN A 140 -14.80 -4.01 -15.44
C ASN A 140 -14.52 -3.24 -14.14
N TYR A 141 -13.56 -3.72 -13.33
CA TYR A 141 -13.13 -3.01 -12.13
C TYR A 141 -12.47 -1.66 -12.45
N LEU A 142 -11.56 -1.59 -13.44
CA LEU A 142 -10.94 -0.33 -13.82
C LEU A 142 -11.94 0.68 -14.41
N GLU A 143 -12.95 0.21 -15.13
CA GLU A 143 -14.02 1.05 -15.67
C GLU A 143 -14.92 1.61 -14.55
N SER A 144 -15.17 0.85 -13.48
CA SER A 144 -15.97 1.32 -12.33
C SER A 144 -15.24 2.28 -11.40
N ILE A 145 -13.91 2.45 -11.52
CA ILE A 145 -13.15 3.45 -10.74
C ILE A 145 -13.74 4.85 -10.92
N ALA A 146 -14.26 5.16 -12.10
CA ALA A 146 -14.89 6.45 -12.37
C ALA A 146 -16.14 6.72 -11.50
N ASP A 147 -16.77 5.69 -10.95
CA ASP A 147 -17.93 5.80 -10.06
C ASP A 147 -17.51 6.13 -8.62
N ASN A 148 -16.33 5.67 -8.19
CA ASN A 148 -15.72 6.12 -6.94
C ASN A 148 -15.00 7.46 -7.15
N LYS A 149 -15.76 8.55 -7.06
CA LYS A 149 -15.28 9.91 -7.36
C LYS A 149 -14.04 10.30 -6.53
N ALA A 150 -13.98 9.90 -5.25
CA ALA A 150 -12.86 10.21 -4.36
C ALA A 150 -11.58 9.48 -4.79
N PHE A 151 -11.70 8.19 -5.10
CA PHE A 151 -10.56 7.41 -5.58
C PHE A 151 -10.12 7.88 -6.98
N TYR A 152 -11.05 8.18 -7.87
CA TYR A 152 -10.75 8.79 -9.17
C TYR A 152 -9.97 10.11 -9.02
N ALA A 153 -10.41 11.00 -8.13
CA ALA A 153 -9.73 12.26 -7.85
C ALA A 153 -8.30 12.04 -7.29
N THR A 154 -8.11 11.03 -6.44
CA THR A 154 -6.78 10.62 -5.96
C THR A 154 -5.87 10.21 -7.12
N LEU A 155 -6.35 9.42 -8.07
CA LEU A 155 -5.56 9.01 -9.24
C LEU A 155 -5.25 10.20 -10.17
N GLN A 156 -6.20 11.12 -10.38
CA GLN A 156 -5.94 12.32 -11.18
C GLN A 156 -4.95 13.26 -10.50
N LEU A 157 -5.05 13.45 -9.18
CA LEU A 157 -4.07 14.22 -8.42
C LEU A 157 -2.68 13.57 -8.53
N GLN A 158 -2.59 12.26 -8.38
CA GLN A 158 -1.31 11.53 -8.49
C GLN A 158 -0.67 11.72 -9.86
N LYS A 159 -1.44 11.57 -10.95
CA LYS A 159 -0.98 11.81 -12.31
C LYS A 159 -0.52 13.25 -12.52
N LEU A 160 -1.22 14.21 -11.92
CA LEU A 160 -0.85 15.64 -11.99
C LEU A 160 0.41 15.95 -11.18
N TYR A 161 0.60 15.30 -10.03
CA TYR A 161 1.76 15.50 -9.14
C TYR A 161 3.08 15.04 -9.77
N TYR A 162 3.02 13.97 -10.56
CA TYR A 162 4.16 13.35 -11.25
C TYR A 162 4.10 13.57 -12.78
N PRO A 163 4.23 14.83 -13.26
CA PRO A 163 4.17 15.11 -14.69
C PRO A 163 5.37 14.44 -15.39
N ASN A 164 5.10 13.74 -16.49
CA ASN A 164 6.09 13.00 -17.27
C ASN A 164 6.82 11.88 -16.50
N ASP A 165 6.27 11.43 -15.37
CA ASP A 165 6.79 10.31 -14.60
C ASP A 165 5.70 9.25 -14.40
N PRO A 166 5.50 8.38 -15.42
CA PRO A 166 4.45 7.37 -15.37
C PRO A 166 4.70 6.28 -14.31
N ASN A 167 5.92 6.12 -13.82
CA ASN A 167 6.26 5.16 -12.77
C ASN A 167 5.60 5.52 -11.43
N HIS A 168 5.43 6.83 -11.16
CA HIS A 168 4.82 7.33 -9.93
C HIS A 168 3.43 7.94 -10.16
N GLY A 169 3.16 8.45 -11.36
CA GLY A 169 1.89 9.06 -11.74
C GLY A 169 0.81 8.09 -12.21
N SER A 170 1.17 6.85 -12.61
CA SER A 170 0.20 5.86 -13.10
C SER A 170 -0.36 5.01 -11.97
N PHE A 171 -1.59 4.53 -12.19
CA PHE A 171 -2.22 3.57 -11.28
C PHE A 171 -1.52 2.20 -11.36
N LEU A 172 -1.34 1.58 -10.20
CA LEU A 172 -0.57 0.35 -10.03
C LEU A 172 -1.14 -0.87 -10.80
N MET A 173 -2.45 -0.86 -11.09
CA MET A 173 -3.10 -1.89 -11.92
C MET A 173 -3.02 -1.60 -13.43
N GLY A 174 -2.34 -0.52 -13.82
CA GLY A 174 -2.24 -0.08 -15.21
C GLY A 174 -3.51 0.60 -15.71
N SER A 175 -3.78 0.45 -17.00
CA SER A 175 -4.95 1.01 -17.69
C SER A 175 -5.76 -0.07 -18.39
N VAL A 176 -7.03 0.24 -18.70
CA VAL A 176 -7.91 -0.61 -19.52
C VAL A 176 -7.25 -0.98 -20.85
N ASP A 177 -6.64 0.00 -21.54
CA ASP A 177 -5.96 -0.24 -22.81
C ASP A 177 -4.77 -1.19 -22.67
N ALA A 178 -3.97 -1.02 -21.61
CA ALA A 178 -2.86 -1.91 -21.33
C ALA A 178 -3.35 -3.34 -21.03
N LEU A 179 -4.42 -3.50 -20.24
CA LEU A 179 -5.01 -4.82 -19.96
C LEU A 179 -5.53 -5.49 -21.23
N LYS A 180 -6.23 -4.76 -22.11
CA LYS A 180 -6.78 -5.28 -23.37
C LYS A 180 -5.69 -5.78 -24.33
N GLN A 181 -4.47 -5.23 -24.26
CA GLN A 181 -3.35 -5.61 -25.11
C GLN A 181 -2.59 -6.86 -24.62
N ILE A 182 -2.71 -7.22 -23.34
CA ILE A 182 -2.00 -8.38 -22.79
C ILE A 182 -2.54 -9.67 -23.39
N THR A 183 -1.63 -10.57 -23.78
CA THR A 183 -1.97 -11.94 -24.17
C THR A 183 -1.58 -12.93 -23.08
N SER A 184 -2.26 -14.07 -23.01
CA SER A 184 -1.94 -15.14 -22.04
C SER A 184 -0.49 -15.63 -22.15
N LYS A 185 0.03 -15.75 -23.38
CA LYS A 185 1.42 -16.14 -23.64
C LYS A 185 2.44 -15.10 -23.15
N GLU A 186 2.18 -13.82 -23.40
CA GLU A 186 3.03 -12.72 -22.92
C GLU A 186 3.02 -12.65 -21.39
N LEU A 187 1.85 -12.84 -20.77
CA LEU A 187 1.75 -12.86 -19.31
C LEU A 187 2.53 -14.03 -18.71
N TYR A 188 2.50 -15.22 -19.33
CA TYR A 188 3.29 -16.36 -18.89
C TYR A 188 4.80 -16.11 -19.02
N GLN A 189 5.24 -15.45 -20.10
CA GLN A 189 6.64 -15.02 -20.23
C GLN A 189 7.04 -14.03 -19.12
N TYR A 190 6.15 -13.08 -18.81
CA TYR A 190 6.35 -12.11 -17.73
C TYR A 190 6.42 -12.80 -16.36
N TYR A 191 5.53 -13.77 -16.08
CA TYR A 191 5.58 -14.62 -14.88
C TYR A 191 6.96 -15.29 -14.70
N ARG A 192 7.48 -15.94 -15.76
CA ARG A 192 8.81 -16.56 -15.69
C ARG A 192 9.92 -15.55 -15.46
N GLN A 193 9.80 -14.36 -16.03
CA GLN A 193 10.74 -13.27 -15.78
C GLN A 193 10.70 -12.82 -14.30
N VAL A 194 9.50 -12.62 -13.73
CA VAL A 194 9.32 -12.25 -12.32
C VAL A 194 9.98 -13.28 -11.41
N LEU A 195 9.68 -14.58 -11.57
CA LEU A 195 10.28 -15.62 -10.73
C LEU A 195 11.81 -15.70 -10.83
N ARG A 196 12.37 -15.40 -12.00
CA ARG A 196 13.82 -15.44 -12.24
C ARG A 196 14.56 -14.20 -11.72
N THR A 197 13.93 -13.03 -11.74
CA THR A 197 14.63 -11.75 -11.57
C THR A 197 14.22 -10.95 -10.34
N ALA A 198 13.05 -11.23 -9.76
CA ALA A 198 12.60 -10.54 -8.55
C ALA A 198 13.46 -10.95 -7.36
N GLU A 199 13.93 -9.99 -6.57
CA GLU A 199 14.47 -10.26 -5.25
C GLU A 199 13.35 -10.81 -4.35
N ILE A 200 13.66 -11.84 -3.55
CA ILE A 200 12.67 -12.54 -2.74
C ILE A 200 12.96 -12.31 -1.27
N THR A 201 12.01 -11.71 -0.56
CA THR A 201 12.03 -11.62 0.90
C THR A 201 10.85 -12.40 1.48
N ILE A 202 11.15 -13.42 2.25
CA ILE A 202 10.18 -14.28 2.93
C ILE A 202 10.17 -13.90 4.41
N LEU A 203 9.01 -13.58 4.95
CA LEU A 203 8.82 -13.40 6.38
C LEU A 203 7.86 -14.45 6.90
N VAL A 204 8.21 -15.11 8.01
CA VAL A 204 7.33 -16.04 8.73
C VAL A 204 7.22 -15.62 10.18
N GLY A 205 6.01 -15.29 10.65
CA GLY A 205 5.75 -14.86 12.02
C GLY A 205 4.74 -15.75 12.71
N GLY A 206 4.95 -16.01 13.99
CA GLY A 206 4.12 -16.89 14.81
C GLY A 206 4.95 -17.86 15.64
N LYS A 207 4.30 -18.83 16.28
CA LYS A 207 4.97 -19.86 17.08
C LYS A 207 5.48 -20.99 16.17
N VAL A 208 6.64 -20.80 15.56
CA VAL A 208 7.20 -21.75 14.58
C VAL A 208 8.63 -22.12 14.93
N ASP A 209 9.04 -23.32 14.53
CA ASP A 209 10.45 -23.74 14.54
C ASP A 209 11.17 -23.15 13.31
N PRO A 210 12.14 -22.24 13.50
CA PRO A 210 12.86 -21.60 12.41
C PRO A 210 13.57 -22.56 11.45
N GLU A 211 14.11 -23.68 11.95
CA GLU A 211 14.85 -24.64 11.11
C GLU A 211 13.91 -25.44 10.22
N ASN A 212 12.77 -25.89 10.75
CA ASN A 212 11.71 -26.50 9.93
C ASN A 212 11.21 -25.52 8.85
N ILE A 213 11.03 -24.23 9.17
CA ILE A 213 10.63 -23.24 8.17
C ILE A 213 11.70 -23.10 7.07
N LEU A 214 12.98 -23.09 7.43
CA LEU A 214 14.07 -23.03 6.47
C LEU A 214 14.05 -24.24 5.53
N ASP A 215 13.84 -25.45 6.05
CA ASP A 215 13.72 -26.68 5.26
C ASP A 215 12.54 -26.63 4.26
N GLN A 216 11.40 -26.07 4.67
CA GLN A 216 10.25 -25.87 3.78
C GLN A 216 10.56 -24.85 2.68
N VAL A 217 11.26 -23.76 3.00
CA VAL A 217 11.67 -22.73 2.04
C VAL A 217 12.65 -23.30 1.00
N HIS A 218 13.54 -24.21 1.40
CA HIS A 218 14.45 -24.90 0.48
C HIS A 218 13.75 -25.83 -0.52
N GLN A 219 12.47 -26.16 -0.33
CA GLN A 219 11.72 -26.95 -1.31
C GLN A 219 11.33 -26.14 -2.55
N PHE A 220 11.35 -24.81 -2.51
CA PHE A 220 11.02 -23.97 -3.65
C PHE A 220 12.16 -23.98 -4.68
N LYS A 221 11.88 -24.48 -5.88
CA LYS A 221 12.90 -24.61 -6.95
C LYS A 221 13.30 -23.26 -7.51
N THR A 222 12.38 -22.31 -7.49
CA THR A 222 12.56 -20.97 -8.04
C THR A 222 13.29 -20.05 -7.07
N PHE A 223 13.47 -20.44 -5.79
CA PHE A 223 14.16 -19.67 -4.76
C PHE A 223 15.68 -19.91 -4.79
N SER A 224 16.25 -19.84 -5.99
CA SER A 224 17.67 -20.00 -6.28
C SER A 224 18.36 -18.65 -6.53
N ASP A 225 19.69 -18.70 -6.69
CA ASP A 225 20.53 -17.55 -6.98
C ASP A 225 20.00 -16.74 -8.16
N ARG A 226 19.88 -15.43 -7.96
CA ARG A 226 19.42 -14.48 -8.99
C ARG A 226 20.29 -13.25 -9.06
N SER A 227 20.23 -12.58 -10.22
CA SER A 227 20.84 -11.26 -10.41
C SER A 227 19.87 -10.18 -9.96
N ILE A 228 20.24 -9.44 -8.92
CA ILE A 228 19.44 -8.35 -8.37
C ILE A 228 19.87 -7.05 -9.04
N THR A 229 18.91 -6.30 -9.55
CA THR A 229 19.14 -4.92 -10.00
C THR A 229 18.98 -3.99 -8.79
N PRO A 230 20.03 -3.27 -8.36
CA PRO A 230 19.91 -2.32 -7.26
C PRO A 230 19.02 -1.13 -7.64
N TYR A 231 18.28 -0.59 -6.67
CA TYR A 231 17.45 0.61 -6.81
C TYR A 231 17.37 1.36 -5.48
N GLU A 232 17.15 2.67 -5.56
CA GLU A 232 16.89 3.52 -4.39
C GLU A 232 15.39 3.54 -4.10
N LEU A 233 14.97 3.20 -2.89
CA LEU A 233 13.53 3.19 -2.54
C LEU A 233 12.92 4.59 -2.60
N THR A 234 13.66 5.61 -2.19
CA THR A 234 13.14 6.98 -2.07
C THR A 234 12.74 7.56 -3.42
N VAL A 235 11.53 8.14 -3.49
CA VAL A 235 11.05 8.84 -4.67
C VAL A 235 11.25 10.34 -4.50
N VAL A 236 12.02 10.93 -5.43
CA VAL A 236 12.21 12.38 -5.51
C VAL A 236 11.51 12.88 -6.77
N PRO A 237 10.38 13.59 -6.66
CA PRO A 237 9.68 14.10 -7.83
C PRO A 237 10.54 15.15 -8.55
N ALA A 238 10.48 15.17 -9.89
CA ALA A 238 11.17 16.17 -10.70
C ALA A 238 10.77 17.61 -10.31
N ALA A 239 11.67 18.58 -10.47
CA ALA A 239 11.35 19.98 -10.18
C ALA A 239 10.24 20.51 -11.10
N ILE A 240 9.34 21.34 -10.56
CA ILE A 240 8.34 22.09 -11.33
C ILE A 240 8.53 23.58 -11.10
N LYS A 241 8.19 24.41 -12.10
CA LYS A 241 8.33 25.87 -12.01
C LYS A 241 7.26 26.52 -11.12
N GLN A 242 6.04 25.98 -11.15
CA GLN A 242 4.89 26.47 -10.43
C GLN A 242 3.93 25.30 -10.13
N PRO A 243 3.08 25.40 -9.09
CA PRO A 243 2.06 24.40 -8.82
C PRO A 243 1.15 24.17 -10.04
N LEU A 244 0.77 22.92 -10.27
CA LEU A 244 -0.10 22.54 -11.38
C LEU A 244 -1.55 22.46 -10.91
N THR A 245 -2.49 23.00 -11.69
CA THR A 245 -3.92 22.94 -11.37
C THR A 245 -4.67 22.33 -12.53
N ARG A 246 -5.61 21.42 -12.23
CA ARG A 246 -6.55 20.87 -13.21
C ARG A 246 -7.93 20.73 -12.58
N SER A 247 -8.97 21.03 -13.35
CA SER A 247 -10.34 20.73 -12.97
C SER A 247 -11.04 19.87 -14.03
N GLN A 248 -12.04 19.14 -13.59
CA GLN A 248 -12.95 18.38 -14.44
C GLN A 248 -14.35 18.49 -13.88
N SER A 249 -15.36 18.57 -14.73
CA SER A 249 -16.76 18.52 -14.29
C SER A 249 -17.31 17.11 -14.39
N ILE A 250 -18.19 16.77 -13.44
CA ILE A 250 -18.92 15.51 -13.43
C ILE A 250 -20.34 15.74 -12.88
N GLU A 251 -21.27 14.91 -13.32
CA GLU A 251 -22.57 14.82 -12.66
C GLU A 251 -22.41 14.18 -11.28
N GLY A 252 -23.00 14.80 -10.27
CA GLY A 252 -22.94 14.30 -8.90
C GLY A 252 -23.33 15.34 -7.86
N ALA A 253 -23.58 14.88 -6.64
CA ALA A 253 -24.05 15.74 -5.55
C ALA A 253 -22.94 16.58 -4.90
N GLN A 254 -21.68 16.15 -5.00
CA GLN A 254 -20.55 16.80 -4.31
C GLN A 254 -19.35 16.99 -5.24
N SER A 255 -18.62 18.08 -5.02
CA SER A 255 -17.31 18.31 -5.62
C SER A 255 -16.21 17.71 -4.75
N ILE A 256 -15.11 17.30 -5.37
CA ILE A 256 -13.95 16.75 -4.67
C ILE A 256 -12.73 17.62 -4.97
N LEU A 257 -12.19 18.22 -3.92
CA LEU A 257 -10.98 19.02 -3.97
C LEU A 257 -9.81 18.19 -3.44
N SER A 258 -8.77 18.02 -4.23
CA SER A 258 -7.58 17.23 -3.88
C SER A 258 -6.31 18.04 -4.09
N LEU A 259 -5.50 18.18 -3.04
CA LEU A 259 -4.25 18.93 -3.04
C LEU A 259 -3.08 17.98 -2.77
N GLY A 260 -2.01 18.12 -3.53
CA GLY A 260 -0.77 17.38 -3.39
C GLY A 260 0.37 18.33 -3.06
N TYR A 261 1.01 18.10 -1.92
CA TYR A 261 2.13 18.86 -1.41
C TYR A 261 3.41 18.02 -1.44
N GLN A 262 4.53 18.68 -1.70
CA GLN A 262 5.85 18.13 -1.48
C GLN A 262 6.28 18.42 -0.05
N LEU A 263 6.66 17.38 0.66
CA LEU A 263 7.30 17.41 1.97
C LEU A 263 8.53 16.48 1.92
N PRO A 264 9.73 17.00 1.58
CA PRO A 264 10.91 16.18 1.32
C PRO A 264 11.55 15.67 2.62
N ILE A 265 10.75 14.99 3.45
CA ILE A 265 11.12 14.30 4.67
C ILE A 265 10.72 12.87 4.43
N TYR A 266 11.70 11.98 4.52
CA TYR A 266 11.54 10.57 4.22
C TYR A 266 11.69 9.73 5.49
N PHE A 267 11.23 8.48 5.43
CA PHE A 267 11.42 7.53 6.53
C PHE A 267 12.92 7.41 6.86
N GLY A 268 13.26 7.50 8.15
CA GLY A 268 14.65 7.52 8.64
C GLY A 268 15.31 8.90 8.71
N ASN A 269 14.70 9.96 8.16
CA ASN A 269 15.20 11.32 8.39
C ASN A 269 14.97 11.75 9.84
N SER A 270 15.82 12.65 10.35
CA SER A 270 15.69 13.18 11.72
C SER A 270 14.33 13.86 11.97
N ASP A 271 13.77 14.51 10.95
CA ASP A 271 12.47 15.18 11.03
C ASP A 271 11.27 14.24 10.83
N TYR A 272 11.47 12.92 10.68
CA TYR A 272 10.40 11.97 10.34
C TYR A 272 9.24 11.98 11.35
N PHE A 273 9.54 11.88 12.65
CA PHE A 273 8.52 11.89 13.70
C PHE A 273 7.80 13.24 13.77
N ALA A 274 8.52 14.34 13.55
CA ALA A 274 7.92 15.67 13.46
C ALA A 274 6.98 15.81 12.25
N ALA A 275 7.31 15.20 11.10
CA ALA A 275 6.43 15.14 9.93
C ALA A 275 5.18 14.28 10.13
N MET A 276 5.32 13.17 10.85
CA MET A 276 4.18 12.33 11.23
C MET A 276 3.21 13.10 12.14
N ILE A 277 3.72 13.76 13.19
CA ILE A 277 2.89 14.57 14.10
C ILE A 277 2.31 15.80 13.40
N PHE A 278 3.09 16.46 12.54
CA PHE A 278 2.62 17.54 11.67
C PHE A 278 1.38 17.10 10.88
N ASN A 279 1.43 15.95 10.20
CA ASN A 279 0.29 15.45 9.42
C ASN A 279 -0.93 15.20 10.32
N GLN A 280 -0.73 14.61 11.50
CA GLN A 280 -1.82 14.35 12.45
C GLN A 280 -2.48 15.63 12.98
N LEU A 281 -1.70 16.68 13.22
CA LEU A 281 -2.22 18.02 13.57
C LEU A 281 -2.93 18.69 12.40
N PHE A 282 -2.43 18.50 11.18
CA PHE A 282 -2.97 19.14 9.99
C PHE A 282 -4.32 18.56 9.59
N GLY A 283 -4.36 17.28 9.22
CA GLY A 283 -5.58 16.61 8.75
C GLY A 283 -5.61 15.09 8.94
N GLY A 284 -4.58 14.50 9.55
CA GLY A 284 -4.42 13.05 9.65
C GLY A 284 -5.22 12.38 10.76
N SER A 285 -5.89 13.15 11.61
CA SER A 285 -6.70 12.67 12.73
C SER A 285 -8.05 13.41 12.82
N SER A 286 -8.99 12.84 13.57
CA SER A 286 -10.24 13.51 13.95
C SER A 286 -10.04 14.68 14.92
N LEU A 287 -8.88 14.79 15.56
CA LEU A 287 -8.51 15.94 16.41
C LEU A 287 -7.86 17.08 15.59
N SER A 288 -7.59 16.86 14.31
CA SER A 288 -6.82 17.76 13.47
C SER A 288 -7.50 19.13 13.27
N LEU A 289 -6.69 20.11 12.89
CA LEU A 289 -7.17 21.46 12.61
C LEU A 289 -8.08 21.52 11.38
N LEU A 290 -7.80 20.73 10.34
CA LEU A 290 -8.68 20.65 9.16
C LEU A 290 -10.03 20.05 9.54
N PHE A 291 -10.05 18.91 10.24
CA PHE A 291 -11.29 18.27 10.67
C PHE A 291 -12.13 19.20 11.57
N THR A 292 -11.50 19.76 12.61
CA THR A 292 -12.21 20.57 13.61
C THR A 292 -12.70 21.90 13.04
N ASN A 293 -11.87 22.61 12.26
CA ASN A 293 -12.20 23.97 11.85
C ASN A 293 -12.95 24.03 10.51
N VAL A 294 -12.64 23.16 9.55
CA VAL A 294 -13.22 23.23 8.19
C VAL A 294 -14.51 22.42 8.11
N ARG A 295 -14.51 21.20 8.66
CA ARG A 295 -15.67 20.31 8.66
C ARG A 295 -16.61 20.60 9.83
N GLU A 296 -16.13 20.51 11.07
CA GLU A 296 -17.04 20.55 12.24
C GLU A 296 -17.53 21.96 12.58
N ARG A 297 -16.64 22.95 12.57
CA ARG A 297 -16.99 24.33 12.97
C ARG A 297 -17.64 25.14 11.85
N ASP A 298 -17.02 25.15 10.66
CA ASP A 298 -17.43 26.02 9.56
C ASP A 298 -18.34 25.31 8.53
N SER A 299 -18.53 23.99 8.67
CA SER A 299 -19.39 23.14 7.81
C SER A 299 -19.16 23.33 6.31
N LEU A 300 -17.90 23.56 5.90
CA LEU A 300 -17.54 23.83 4.50
C LEU A 300 -17.23 22.57 3.70
N ALA A 301 -16.98 21.46 4.40
CA ALA A 301 -16.63 20.18 3.81
C ALA A 301 -17.36 19.05 4.53
N TYR A 302 -17.92 18.13 3.75
CA TYR A 302 -18.54 16.89 4.24
C TYR A 302 -17.48 15.95 4.83
N ASP A 303 -16.31 15.90 4.19
CA ASP A 303 -15.10 15.28 4.69
C ASP A 303 -13.89 16.16 4.35
N ILE A 304 -12.87 16.12 5.20
CA ILE A 304 -11.55 16.65 4.89
C ILE A 304 -10.50 15.90 5.70
N HIS A 305 -9.44 15.45 5.04
CA HIS A 305 -8.36 14.72 5.69
C HIS A 305 -7.04 14.89 4.95
N SER A 306 -5.93 14.65 5.65
CA SER A 306 -4.58 14.65 5.06
C SER A 306 -3.84 13.33 5.28
N ASN A 307 -3.05 12.94 4.29
CA ASN A 307 -2.20 11.75 4.38
C ASN A 307 -0.74 12.12 4.09
N TYR A 308 0.19 11.64 4.91
CA TYR A 308 1.62 11.78 4.69
C TYR A 308 2.22 10.44 4.28
N ASN A 309 2.85 10.43 3.11
CA ASN A 309 3.59 9.29 2.62
C ASN A 309 5.10 9.58 2.62
N SER A 310 5.79 8.97 3.58
CA SER A 310 7.22 9.15 3.84
C SER A 310 8.15 8.48 2.82
N LEU A 311 7.67 7.59 1.96
CA LEU A 311 8.49 7.03 0.87
C LEU A 311 8.51 7.93 -0.36
N PHE A 312 7.49 8.77 -0.50
CA PHE A 312 7.32 9.70 -1.61
C PHE A 312 7.59 11.16 -1.23
N GLY A 313 7.78 11.44 0.07
CA GLY A 313 7.93 12.82 0.55
C GLY A 313 6.72 13.67 0.16
N MET A 314 5.52 13.12 0.29
CA MET A 314 4.29 13.69 -0.22
C MET A 314 3.24 13.79 0.88
N VAL A 315 2.55 14.91 0.94
CA VAL A 315 1.33 15.06 1.75
C VAL A 315 0.18 15.34 0.80
N THR A 316 -0.93 14.63 0.95
CA THR A 316 -2.18 14.96 0.26
C THR A 316 -3.17 15.56 1.24
N VAL A 317 -4.06 16.43 0.77
CA VAL A 317 -5.35 16.63 1.44
C VAL A 317 -6.47 16.48 0.43
N GLN A 318 -7.54 15.80 0.85
CA GLN A 318 -8.74 15.61 0.05
C GLN A 318 -9.93 16.10 0.85
N ALA A 319 -10.88 16.76 0.18
CA ALA A 319 -12.11 17.25 0.77
C ALA A 319 -13.29 17.06 -0.18
N GLY A 320 -14.39 16.53 0.34
CA GLY A 320 -15.72 16.58 -0.30
C GLY A 320 -16.43 17.88 0.08
N ILE A 321 -16.81 18.69 -0.91
CA ILE A 321 -17.31 20.06 -0.72
C ILE A 321 -18.45 20.40 -1.68
N ASP A 322 -19.21 21.46 -1.37
CA ASP A 322 -20.02 22.13 -2.40
C ASP A 322 -19.12 22.96 -3.30
N PHE A 323 -19.37 22.95 -4.61
CA PHE A 323 -18.54 23.67 -5.60
C PHE A 323 -18.37 25.16 -5.26
N GLN A 324 -19.45 25.82 -4.82
CA GLN A 324 -19.43 27.24 -4.44
C GLN A 324 -18.47 27.57 -3.28
N ASN A 325 -18.12 26.57 -2.45
CA ASN A 325 -17.26 26.73 -1.29
C ASN A 325 -15.76 26.52 -1.61
N GLU A 326 -15.39 26.12 -2.83
CA GLU A 326 -14.01 25.74 -3.20
C GLU A 326 -12.96 26.79 -2.79
N ALA A 327 -13.18 28.06 -3.15
CA ALA A 327 -12.24 29.14 -2.82
C ALA A 327 -12.10 29.37 -1.31
N LYS A 328 -13.21 29.23 -0.57
CA LYS A 328 -13.23 29.39 0.89
C LYS A 328 -12.51 28.21 1.58
N VAL A 329 -12.71 26.99 1.09
CA VAL A 329 -12.03 25.78 1.60
C VAL A 329 -10.52 25.86 1.35
N LEU A 330 -10.09 26.28 0.16
CA LEU A 330 -8.66 26.49 -0.16
C LEU A 330 -8.02 27.50 0.81
N THR A 331 -8.72 28.60 1.08
CA THR A 331 -8.26 29.62 2.05
C THR A 331 -8.15 29.01 3.46
N MET A 332 -9.18 28.30 3.90
CA MET A 332 -9.21 27.65 5.20
C MET A 332 -8.11 26.59 5.39
N ILE A 333 -7.78 25.82 4.35
CA ILE A 333 -6.66 24.87 4.37
C ILE A 333 -5.34 25.62 4.58
N SER A 334 -5.13 26.69 3.83
CA SER A 334 -3.95 27.56 3.96
C SER A 334 -3.85 28.17 5.36
N ASP A 335 -4.96 28.64 5.92
CA ASP A 335 -5.02 29.22 7.26
C ASP A 335 -4.67 28.18 8.33
N GLN A 336 -5.14 26.94 8.20
CA GLN A 336 -4.82 25.87 9.16
C GLN A 336 -3.33 25.48 9.06
N LEU A 337 -2.76 25.44 7.86
CA LEU A 337 -1.33 25.24 7.68
C LEU A 337 -0.52 26.38 8.33
N ASN A 338 -0.95 27.63 8.14
CA ASN A 338 -0.30 28.80 8.73
C ASN A 338 -0.33 28.76 10.25
N LYS A 339 -1.44 28.35 10.87
CA LYS A 339 -1.50 28.13 12.33
C LYS A 339 -0.43 27.16 12.80
N ILE A 340 -0.20 26.05 12.09
CA ILE A 340 0.86 25.12 12.45
C ILE A 340 2.24 25.74 12.25
N ILE A 341 2.45 26.49 11.16
CA ILE A 341 3.72 27.20 10.88
C ILE A 341 4.08 28.19 12.01
N VAL A 342 3.11 28.95 12.52
CA VAL A 342 3.32 29.92 13.61
C VAL A 342 3.17 29.31 15.00
N GLY A 343 2.82 28.03 15.11
CA GLY A 343 2.67 27.33 16.39
C GLY A 343 1.39 27.70 17.15
N ASP A 344 0.36 28.23 16.47
CA ASP A 344 -0.92 28.64 17.04
C ASP A 344 -1.89 27.45 17.18
N TYR A 345 -1.60 26.58 18.15
CA TYR A 345 -2.48 25.48 18.56
C TYR A 345 -2.22 25.11 20.03
N LYS A 346 -3.26 24.67 20.73
CA LYS A 346 -3.18 24.38 22.17
C LYS A 346 -2.21 23.24 22.47
N ASP A 347 -1.47 23.31 23.58
CA ASP A 347 -0.61 22.20 24.04
C ASP A 347 -1.42 20.91 24.28
N THR A 348 -2.65 21.04 24.77
CA THR A 348 -3.56 19.90 24.99
C THR A 348 -3.86 19.14 23.70
N LEU A 349 -3.92 19.85 22.55
CA LEU A 349 -4.10 19.21 21.26
C LEU A 349 -2.85 18.40 20.88
N LEU A 350 -1.67 18.99 21.02
CA LEU A 350 -0.40 18.30 20.73
C LEU A 350 -0.24 17.05 21.59
N THR A 351 -0.49 17.15 22.89
CA THR A 351 -0.45 16.00 23.81
C THR A 351 -1.45 14.93 23.40
N GLY A 352 -2.68 15.30 23.05
CA GLY A 352 -3.69 14.35 22.58
C GLY A 352 -3.28 13.61 21.30
N ILE A 353 -2.71 14.32 20.32
CA ILE A 353 -2.20 13.73 19.08
C ILE A 353 -1.07 12.73 19.35
N LYS A 354 -0.09 13.10 20.17
CA LYS A 354 1.02 12.20 20.54
C LYS A 354 0.51 10.94 21.24
N GLN A 355 -0.40 11.10 22.21
CA GLN A 355 -0.98 9.95 22.91
C GLN A 355 -1.79 9.05 21.97
N SER A 356 -2.54 9.63 21.04
CA SER A 356 -3.29 8.87 20.03
C SER A 356 -2.35 8.06 19.14
N LEU A 357 -1.24 8.65 18.69
CA LEU A 357 -0.23 7.94 17.89
C LEU A 357 0.41 6.79 18.65
N ILE A 358 0.79 6.99 19.90
CA ILE A 358 1.36 5.94 20.77
C ILE A 358 0.34 4.81 20.99
N ASN A 359 -0.92 5.16 21.27
CA ASN A 359 -1.97 4.17 21.47
C ASN A 359 -2.22 3.36 20.18
N GLN A 360 -2.24 4.01 19.03
CA GLN A 360 -2.36 3.33 17.74
C GLN A 360 -1.19 2.38 17.50
N HIS A 361 0.05 2.85 17.70
CA HIS A 361 1.26 2.03 17.55
C HIS A 361 1.24 0.79 18.44
N ARG A 362 0.84 0.94 19.71
CA ARG A 362 0.66 -0.20 20.64
C ARG A 362 -0.41 -1.18 20.17
N SER A 363 -1.56 -0.66 19.72
CA SER A 363 -2.65 -1.47 19.19
C SER A 363 -2.25 -2.25 17.94
N GLU A 364 -1.43 -1.68 17.06
CA GLU A 364 -0.88 -2.38 15.89
C GLU A 364 -0.01 -3.57 16.31
N GLY A 365 0.72 -3.45 17.43
CA GLY A 365 1.48 -4.54 18.05
C GLY A 365 0.63 -5.75 18.49
N ASP A 366 -0.70 -5.60 18.62
CA ASP A 366 -1.64 -6.68 18.92
C ASP A 366 -2.16 -7.42 17.68
N HIS A 367 -1.65 -7.09 16.49
CA HIS A 367 -1.96 -7.76 15.24
C HIS A 367 -0.70 -8.32 14.58
N LEU A 368 -0.62 -9.65 14.45
CA LEU A 368 0.50 -10.32 13.77
C LEU A 368 0.75 -9.76 12.36
N ALA A 369 -0.32 -9.42 11.63
CA ALA A 369 -0.22 -8.82 10.31
C ALA A 369 0.56 -7.49 10.32
N ALA A 370 0.22 -6.57 11.23
CA ALA A 370 0.87 -5.27 11.34
C ALA A 370 2.32 -5.41 11.80
N LEU A 371 2.60 -6.33 12.73
CA LEU A 371 3.97 -6.66 13.16
C LEU A 371 4.83 -7.14 11.98
N MET A 372 4.28 -7.98 11.11
CA MET A 372 4.97 -8.51 9.93
C MET A 372 5.17 -7.43 8.85
N ASP A 373 4.16 -6.59 8.59
CA ASP A 373 4.28 -5.46 7.65
C ASP A 373 5.33 -4.44 8.14
N LYS A 374 5.35 -4.14 9.45
CA LYS A 374 6.38 -3.31 10.10
C LYS A 374 7.78 -3.92 9.92
N GLN A 375 7.92 -5.22 10.17
CA GLN A 375 9.20 -5.91 10.04
C GLN A 375 9.72 -5.88 8.60
N TYR A 376 8.83 -6.05 7.63
CA TYR A 376 9.17 -5.94 6.21
C TYR A 376 9.61 -4.52 5.84
N LEU A 377 8.87 -3.49 6.28
CA LEU A 377 9.24 -2.10 6.03
C LEU A 377 10.61 -1.76 6.63
N GLN A 378 10.88 -2.18 7.87
CA GLN A 378 12.19 -1.99 8.51
C GLN A 378 13.33 -2.67 7.74
N GLN A 379 13.07 -3.85 7.17
CA GLN A 379 14.05 -4.59 6.39
C GLN A 379 14.37 -3.88 5.07
N ILE A 380 13.36 -3.50 4.28
CA ILE A 380 13.59 -2.84 2.98
C ILE A 380 14.20 -1.45 3.18
N MET A 381 13.84 -0.74 4.25
CA MET A 381 14.40 0.57 4.58
C MET A 381 15.76 0.49 5.29
N GLN A 382 16.21 -0.70 5.68
CA GLN A 382 17.44 -0.92 6.46
C GLN A 382 17.51 -0.08 7.75
N ILE A 383 16.35 0.16 8.36
CA ILE A 383 16.20 0.97 9.57
C ILE A 383 15.44 0.14 10.58
N SER A 384 16.00 -0.03 11.78
CA SER A 384 15.33 -0.69 12.89
C SER A 384 15.11 0.30 14.02
N ILE A 385 13.86 0.38 14.49
CA ILE A 385 13.45 1.21 15.62
C ILE A 385 12.64 0.30 16.54
N SER A 386 13.04 0.20 17.80
CA SER A 386 12.30 -0.55 18.82
C SER A 386 10.98 0.17 19.14
N ASP A 387 10.02 -0.54 19.72
CA ASP A 387 8.75 0.10 20.13
C ASP A 387 8.99 1.19 21.17
N GLN A 388 9.89 0.94 22.13
CA GLN A 388 10.25 1.93 23.16
C GLN A 388 10.91 3.17 22.55
N ASP A 389 11.85 3.00 21.62
CA ASP A 389 12.49 4.14 20.96
C ASP A 389 11.49 4.90 20.09
N TRP A 390 10.59 4.20 19.40
CA TRP A 390 9.56 4.84 18.58
C TRP A 390 8.65 5.73 19.43
N GLU A 391 8.17 5.22 20.56
CA GLU A 391 7.33 5.99 21.49
C GLU A 391 8.11 7.19 22.07
N ALA A 392 9.35 6.98 22.50
CA ALA A 392 10.20 8.05 23.02
C ALA A 392 10.44 9.16 21.97
N GLN A 393 10.63 8.80 20.70
CA GLN A 393 10.80 9.75 19.62
C GLN A 393 9.52 10.57 19.36
N VAL A 394 8.33 9.95 19.44
CA VAL A 394 7.05 10.67 19.36
C VAL A 394 6.87 11.63 20.52
N GLU A 395 7.18 11.19 21.75
CA GLU A 395 7.09 12.03 22.95
C GLU A 395 8.05 13.21 22.89
N ALA A 396 9.27 13.01 22.38
CA ALA A 396 10.32 14.03 22.32
C ALA A 396 10.04 15.18 21.34
N VAL A 397 9.22 14.98 20.30
CA VAL A 397 9.00 16.00 19.27
C VAL A 397 8.48 17.31 19.85
N SER A 398 9.22 18.39 19.63
CA SER A 398 8.86 19.73 20.09
C SER A 398 7.98 20.49 19.08
N ARG A 399 7.32 21.54 19.56
CA ARG A 399 6.55 22.48 18.73
C ARG A 399 7.41 23.11 17.63
N ASP A 400 8.64 23.50 17.96
CA ASP A 400 9.56 24.14 17.02
C ASP A 400 9.93 23.21 15.85
N GLU A 401 10.08 21.92 16.11
CA GLU A 401 10.34 20.92 15.07
C GLU A 401 9.14 20.76 14.14
N ILE A 402 7.92 20.74 14.69
CA ILE A 402 6.68 20.70 13.90
C ILE A 402 6.57 21.96 13.03
N GLN A 403 6.87 23.15 13.58
CA GLN A 403 6.86 24.40 12.84
C GLN A 403 7.90 24.40 11.70
N ARG A 404 9.12 23.90 11.98
CA ARG A 404 10.18 23.74 10.97
C ARG A 404 9.72 22.84 9.84
N VAL A 405 9.07 21.72 10.16
CA VAL A 405 8.51 20.79 9.18
C VAL A 405 7.39 21.44 8.36
N ALA A 406 6.43 22.11 9.01
CA ALA A 406 5.32 22.76 8.34
C ALA A 406 5.79 23.81 7.31
N LYS A 407 6.85 24.56 7.61
CA LYS A 407 7.48 25.53 6.69
C LYS A 407 8.08 24.91 5.43
N ARG A 408 8.38 23.60 5.45
CA ARG A 408 8.95 22.87 4.30
C ARG A 408 7.87 22.38 3.34
N LEU A 409 6.60 22.40 3.74
CA LEU A 409 5.49 21.94 2.93
C LEU A 409 5.25 22.89 1.75
N LYS A 410 5.28 22.37 0.52
CA LYS A 410 5.07 23.16 -0.70
C LYS A 410 3.95 22.58 -1.55
N LEU A 411 2.93 23.38 -1.86
CA LEU A 411 1.88 22.96 -2.78
C LEU A 411 2.50 22.65 -4.15
N ARG A 412 2.12 21.52 -4.73
CA ARG A 412 2.66 21.03 -6.01
C ARG A 412 1.57 20.80 -7.05
N ALA A 413 0.43 20.27 -6.64
CA ALA A 413 -0.68 19.98 -7.54
C ALA A 413 -2.04 20.21 -6.86
N THR A 414 -3.02 20.71 -7.61
CA THR A 414 -4.42 20.81 -7.21
C THR A 414 -5.30 20.19 -8.29
N PHE A 415 -6.15 19.24 -7.89
CA PHE A 415 -7.16 18.64 -8.75
C PHE A 415 -8.54 18.87 -8.16
N SER A 416 -9.46 19.45 -8.96
CA SER A 416 -10.86 19.66 -8.56
C SER A 416 -11.78 18.87 -9.48
N LEU A 417 -12.58 17.97 -8.91
CA LEU A 417 -13.67 17.28 -9.60
C LEU A 417 -14.97 17.99 -9.21
N ASN A 418 -15.47 18.83 -10.11
CA ASN A 418 -16.55 19.77 -9.81
C ASN A 418 -17.90 19.13 -10.16
N SER A 419 -18.78 19.01 -9.17
CA SER A 419 -20.18 18.66 -9.40
C SER A 419 -20.85 19.74 -10.24
N ARG A 420 -21.60 19.30 -11.26
CA ARG A 420 -22.65 20.10 -11.88
C ARG A 420 -23.98 19.52 -11.43
N GLU A 421 -24.92 20.38 -11.05
CA GLU A 421 -26.31 19.98 -10.94
C GLU A 421 -26.75 19.46 -12.32
N ALA A 422 -27.43 18.31 -12.35
CA ALA A 422 -28.07 17.85 -13.57
C ALA A 422 -29.03 18.95 -14.01
N THR A 423 -28.81 19.53 -15.18
CA THR A 423 -29.84 20.35 -15.80
C THR A 423 -31.01 19.42 -16.09
N ASP A 424 -32.17 19.68 -15.48
CA ASP A 424 -33.44 19.07 -15.85
C ASP A 424 -33.74 19.41 -17.32
N GLU A 425 -33.14 18.66 -18.25
CA GLU A 425 -33.60 18.58 -19.64
C GLU A 425 -34.67 17.50 -19.70
N ASP A 426 -35.87 17.86 -19.24
CA ASP A 426 -37.14 17.31 -19.69
C ASP A 426 -38.27 18.24 -19.20
N ASN A 427 -38.61 19.23 -20.03
CA ASN A 427 -39.86 20.00 -19.95
C ASN A 427 -40.49 20.09 -21.34
#